data_AF-A0A550GP81-F1
#
_entry.id   AF-A0A550GP81-F1
#
_cell.length_a   1.000
_cell.length_b   1.000
_cell.length_c   1.000
_cell.angle_alpha   90.00
_cell.angle_beta   90.00
_cell.angle_gamma   90.00
#
_symmetry.space_group_name_H-M   'P 1'
#
loop_
_entity.id
_entity.type
_entity.pdbx_description
1 polymer ?
#
loop_
_entity_poly.entity_id
_entity_poly.type
_entity_poly.pdbx_seq_one_letter_code
_entity_poly.pdbx_strand_id
1 'polypeptide(L)'
;MSLSTIFVYLSGLVTKVEKLTKVEFSNLEKILFPKLKITKAQVIEYYIKVAPKMLNFLANRPLVVTRFPDGVNQIGFYEKDAPHGKPSWVETVKIHSETAKRDINYILCNNIDTLIWLANNAAIEIHTPFSKVDFQEKPDMVFFDIDPEPPATYNDAIEVTLLVKEKLDDLGFESCVKTSGKKGFHIIVPIVREYTFQDTRKFVHHIGKQIAKEQDLVVSEFGETKKPGKVFVDYVQNSYGRTMISSYSLRAVPDATVSTPLEWSEVRKGIKPAEFNIFSVVKRKKDPWQRIFDIKQKLTV
;
A
#
# COMPACT_ATOMS: atom_id res chain seq x y z
N MET A 1 30.59 -6.60 14.71
CA MET A 1 29.57 -7.43 15.37
C MET A 1 29.58 -8.80 14.72
N SER A 2 29.88 -9.87 15.45
CA SER A 2 29.87 -11.22 14.88
C SER A 2 28.43 -11.69 14.68
N LEU A 3 28.23 -12.57 13.68
CA LEU A 3 26.95 -13.24 13.39
C LEU A 3 26.32 -13.88 14.63
N SER A 4 27.14 -14.34 15.58
CA SER A 4 26.73 -14.90 16.86
C SER A 4 26.02 -13.91 17.80
N THR A 5 26.36 -12.62 17.79
CA THR A 5 25.69 -11.61 18.64
C THR A 5 24.29 -11.23 18.13
N ILE A 6 24.11 -11.21 16.81
CA ILE A 6 22.81 -11.00 16.15
C ILE A 6 21.89 -12.20 16.42
N PHE A 7 22.45 -13.42 16.41
CA PHE A 7 21.73 -14.65 16.68
C PHE A 7 21.16 -14.69 18.10
N VAL A 8 21.92 -14.26 19.10
CA VAL A 8 21.45 -14.16 20.51
C VAL A 8 20.37 -13.08 20.68
N TYR A 9 20.44 -11.99 19.91
CA TYR A 9 19.45 -10.91 19.99
C TYR A 9 18.11 -11.31 19.35
N LEU A 10 18.15 -12.00 18.21
CA LEU A 10 16.96 -12.50 17.52
C LEU A 10 16.36 -13.73 18.18
N SER A 11 17.17 -14.69 18.66
CA SER A 11 16.65 -15.82 19.45
C SER A 11 16.05 -15.36 20.77
N GLY A 12 16.68 -14.41 21.47
CA GLY A 12 16.15 -13.78 22.67
C GLY A 12 14.87 -12.95 22.43
N LEU A 13 14.69 -12.38 21.23
CA LEU A 13 13.45 -11.72 20.82
C LEU A 13 12.36 -12.73 20.49
N VAL A 14 12.67 -13.80 19.74
CA VAL A 14 11.72 -14.85 19.36
C VAL A 14 11.17 -15.56 20.60
N THR A 15 12.02 -15.96 21.54
CA THR A 15 11.58 -16.57 22.81
C THR A 15 10.78 -15.62 23.70
N LYS A 16 10.99 -14.29 23.58
CA LYS A 16 10.15 -13.28 24.28
C LYS A 16 8.82 -13.01 23.56
N VAL A 17 8.80 -13.08 22.23
CA VAL A 17 7.62 -12.78 21.41
C VAL A 17 6.60 -13.91 21.44
N GLU A 18 7.01 -15.18 21.58
CA GLU A 18 6.10 -16.33 21.69
C GLU A 18 5.09 -16.22 22.85
N LYS A 19 5.39 -15.43 23.90
CA LYS A 19 4.44 -15.14 24.99
C LYS A 19 3.63 -13.84 24.80
N LEU A 20 3.92 -13.07 23.76
CA LEU A 20 3.34 -11.76 23.48
C LEU A 20 2.45 -11.75 22.23
N THR A 21 2.47 -12.82 21.43
CA THR A 21 1.62 -12.98 20.25
C THR A 21 0.99 -14.37 20.21
N LYS A 22 -0.15 -14.48 19.52
CA LYS A 22 -0.84 -15.76 19.26
C LYS A 22 -0.25 -16.55 18.09
N VAL A 23 0.78 -16.01 17.43
CA VAL A 23 1.36 -16.56 16.21
C VAL A 23 2.39 -17.65 16.51
N GLU A 24 2.19 -18.81 15.93
CA GLU A 24 3.22 -19.85 15.85
C GLU A 24 4.20 -19.55 14.72
N PHE A 25 5.48 -19.42 15.05
CA PHE A 25 6.53 -19.13 14.10
C PHE A 25 7.12 -20.40 13.49
N SER A 26 7.56 -20.30 12.24
CA SER A 26 8.26 -21.37 11.53
C SER A 26 9.29 -20.77 10.60
N ASN A 27 10.30 -21.53 10.14
CA ASN A 27 11.19 -21.16 9.02
C ASN A 27 11.73 -19.70 9.06
N LEU A 28 12.09 -19.21 10.24
CA LEU A 28 12.43 -17.80 10.46
C LEU A 28 13.66 -17.33 9.67
N GLU A 29 14.62 -18.23 9.44
CA GLU A 29 15.84 -17.99 8.68
C GLU A 29 15.64 -18.01 7.16
N LYS A 30 14.42 -18.32 6.68
CA LYS A 30 14.15 -18.37 5.24
C LYS A 30 14.39 -16.99 4.61
N ILE A 31 15.21 -16.94 3.57
CA ILE A 31 15.50 -15.70 2.85
C ILE A 31 14.33 -15.37 1.92
N LEU A 32 13.67 -14.23 2.17
CA LEU A 32 12.56 -13.74 1.34
C LEU A 32 13.02 -12.68 0.33
N PHE A 33 14.08 -11.92 0.62
CA PHE A 33 14.71 -11.01 -0.36
C PHE A 33 16.19 -11.38 -0.57
N PRO A 34 16.50 -12.17 -1.62
CA PRO A 34 17.87 -12.68 -1.84
C PRO A 34 18.93 -11.59 -2.01
N LYS A 35 18.65 -10.51 -2.76
CA LYS A 35 19.61 -9.42 -3.04
C LYS A 35 20.16 -8.80 -1.75
N LEU A 36 19.29 -8.58 -0.77
CA LEU A 36 19.62 -7.95 0.51
C LEU A 36 19.80 -8.97 1.65
N LYS A 37 19.66 -10.28 1.35
CA LYS A 37 19.68 -11.39 2.32
C LYS A 37 18.70 -11.19 3.48
N ILE A 38 17.51 -10.63 3.20
CA ILE A 38 16.49 -10.40 4.23
C ILE A 38 15.77 -11.69 4.55
N THR A 39 15.77 -12.08 5.83
CA THR A 39 15.09 -13.27 6.34
C THR A 39 13.61 -13.00 6.63
N LYS A 40 12.82 -14.07 6.78
CA LYS A 40 11.43 -13.97 7.22
C LYS A 40 11.30 -13.32 8.60
N ALA A 41 12.20 -13.61 9.53
CA ALA A 41 12.24 -12.95 10.83
C ALA A 41 12.34 -11.42 10.71
N GLN A 42 13.16 -10.91 9.79
CA GLN A 42 13.32 -9.47 9.56
C GLN A 42 12.09 -8.84 8.90
N VAL A 43 11.37 -9.57 8.03
CA VAL A 43 10.08 -9.11 7.49
C VAL A 43 9.03 -9.02 8.60
N ILE A 44 8.97 -10.00 9.49
CA ILE A 44 8.08 -9.98 10.66
C ILE A 44 8.44 -8.79 11.58
N GLU A 45 9.72 -8.62 11.90
CA GLU A 45 10.21 -7.53 12.74
C GLU A 45 9.86 -6.16 12.14
N TYR A 46 10.01 -6.01 10.83
CA TYR A 46 9.60 -4.79 10.12
C TYR A 46 8.12 -4.47 10.37
N TYR A 47 7.24 -5.45 10.13
CA TYR A 47 5.79 -5.25 10.31
C TYR A 47 5.41 -4.96 11.75
N ILE A 48 6.07 -5.58 12.73
CA ILE A 48 5.92 -5.23 14.16
C ILE A 48 6.28 -3.77 14.41
N LYS A 49 7.42 -3.30 13.87
CA LYS A 49 7.89 -1.92 14.06
C LYS A 49 6.99 -0.87 13.42
N VAL A 50 6.40 -1.17 12.26
CA VAL A 50 5.49 -0.23 11.57
C VAL A 50 4.03 -0.38 11.98
N ALA A 51 3.66 -1.43 12.73
CA ALA A 51 2.28 -1.69 13.15
C ALA A 51 1.55 -0.47 13.75
N PRO A 52 2.16 0.35 14.64
CA PRO A 52 1.49 1.53 15.20
C PRO A 52 1.07 2.56 14.16
N LYS A 53 1.78 2.63 13.02
CA LYS A 53 1.47 3.52 11.90
C LYS A 53 0.59 2.84 10.85
N MET A 54 0.75 1.52 10.65
CA MET A 54 0.11 0.78 9.57
C MET A 54 -1.32 0.32 9.89
N LEU A 55 -1.60 -0.09 11.13
CA LEU A 55 -2.86 -0.80 11.46
C LEU A 55 -4.12 0.01 11.14
N ASN A 56 -4.12 1.33 11.35
CA ASN A 56 -5.29 2.16 11.03
C ASN A 56 -5.62 2.18 9.53
N PHE A 57 -4.62 1.98 8.65
CA PHE A 57 -4.86 1.86 7.20
C PHE A 57 -5.52 0.53 6.84
N LEU A 58 -5.25 -0.54 7.59
CA LEU A 58 -5.78 -1.88 7.35
C LEU A 58 -7.13 -2.13 8.03
N ALA A 59 -7.40 -1.42 9.13
CA ALA A 59 -8.51 -1.69 10.02
C ALA A 59 -9.87 -1.67 9.29
N ASN A 60 -10.62 -2.74 9.49
CA ASN A 60 -11.95 -2.97 8.93
C ASN A 60 -12.01 -2.90 7.40
N ARG A 61 -10.91 -3.23 6.71
CA ARG A 61 -10.88 -3.35 5.24
C ARG A 61 -10.66 -4.81 4.82
N PRO A 62 -11.44 -5.33 3.86
CA PRO A 62 -11.23 -6.67 3.32
C PRO A 62 -9.93 -6.70 2.51
N LEU A 63 -8.86 -7.22 3.13
CA LEU A 63 -7.52 -7.15 2.56
C LEU A 63 -7.37 -8.09 1.39
N VAL A 64 -6.48 -7.70 0.48
CA VAL A 64 -5.93 -8.63 -0.50
C VAL A 64 -4.41 -8.66 -0.35
N VAL A 65 -3.83 -9.85 -0.35
CA VAL A 65 -2.39 -10.01 -0.11
C VAL A 65 -1.72 -10.72 -1.27
N THR A 66 -0.46 -10.38 -1.52
CA THR A 66 0.40 -11.15 -2.42
C THR A 66 1.48 -11.83 -1.60
N ARG A 67 1.51 -13.16 -1.64
CA ARG A 67 2.42 -13.99 -0.86
C ARG A 67 3.59 -14.46 -1.71
N PHE A 68 4.77 -14.50 -1.09
CA PHE A 68 6.00 -15.01 -1.69
C PHE A 68 6.66 -16.01 -0.73
N PRO A 69 6.07 -17.21 -0.53
CA PRO A 69 6.60 -18.18 0.44
C PRO A 69 8.06 -18.54 0.18
N ASP A 70 8.47 -18.59 -1.10
CA ASP A 70 9.83 -18.94 -1.55
C ASP A 70 10.71 -17.74 -1.89
N GLY A 71 10.26 -16.54 -1.49
CA GLY A 71 10.98 -15.28 -1.70
C GLY A 71 10.61 -14.56 -3.00
N VAL A 72 10.95 -13.28 -3.08
CA VAL A 72 10.44 -12.33 -4.10
C VAL A 72 10.99 -12.55 -5.52
N ASN A 73 12.00 -13.41 -5.67
CA ASN A 73 12.52 -13.81 -6.99
C ASN A 73 11.75 -15.00 -7.58
N GLN A 74 10.87 -15.63 -6.80
CA GLN A 74 9.99 -16.71 -7.25
C GLN A 74 8.59 -16.20 -7.54
N ILE A 75 7.78 -17.02 -8.19
CA ILE A 75 6.38 -16.70 -8.47
C ILE A 75 5.63 -16.55 -7.14
N GLY A 76 5.11 -15.36 -6.88
CA GLY A 76 4.16 -15.13 -5.81
C GLY A 76 2.74 -15.45 -6.25
N PHE A 77 1.81 -15.47 -5.30
CA PHE A 77 0.39 -15.62 -5.60
C PHE A 77 -0.45 -14.58 -4.88
N TYR A 78 -1.50 -14.15 -5.56
CA TYR A 78 -2.46 -13.16 -5.08
C TYR A 78 -3.63 -13.87 -4.40
N GLU A 79 -3.92 -13.50 -3.16
CA GLU A 79 -4.87 -14.19 -2.29
C GLU A 79 -5.92 -13.21 -1.75
N LYS A 80 -7.16 -13.38 -2.23
CA LYS A 80 -8.35 -12.69 -1.72
C LYS A 80 -9.07 -13.51 -0.65
N ASP A 81 -9.13 -14.82 -0.86
CA ASP A 81 -9.83 -15.77 0.00
C ASP A 81 -8.87 -16.26 1.07
N ALA A 82 -9.25 -16.13 2.34
CA ALA A 82 -8.41 -16.54 3.45
C ALA A 82 -8.09 -18.04 3.35
N PRO A 83 -6.86 -18.47 3.66
CA PRO A 83 -6.46 -19.85 3.52
C PRO A 83 -7.28 -20.77 4.43
N HIS A 84 -7.59 -21.96 3.92
CA HIS A 84 -8.16 -23.03 4.73
C HIS A 84 -7.22 -23.34 5.91
N GLY A 85 -7.77 -23.44 7.12
CA GLY A 85 -6.98 -23.69 8.33
C GLY A 85 -6.32 -22.45 8.94
N LYS A 86 -6.72 -21.22 8.53
CA LYS A 86 -6.32 -20.00 9.27
C LYS A 86 -6.63 -20.16 10.78
N PRO A 87 -5.83 -19.57 11.68
CA PRO A 87 -6.16 -19.55 13.10
C PRO A 87 -7.55 -18.93 13.36
N SER A 88 -8.26 -19.44 14.36
CA SER A 88 -9.63 -19.01 14.69
C SER A 88 -9.72 -17.52 15.05
N TRP A 89 -8.65 -16.96 15.60
CA TRP A 89 -8.56 -15.55 15.98
C TRP A 89 -8.23 -14.60 14.82
N VAL A 90 -7.90 -15.10 13.62
CA VAL A 90 -7.77 -14.27 12.41
C VAL A 90 -9.17 -13.98 11.90
N GLU A 91 -9.64 -12.75 12.05
CA GLU A 91 -10.98 -12.35 11.61
C GLU A 91 -11.09 -12.33 10.08
N THR A 92 -12.29 -12.66 9.59
CA THR A 92 -12.63 -12.58 8.17
C THR A 92 -14.01 -12.00 7.96
N VAL A 93 -14.21 -11.33 6.84
CA VAL A 93 -15.52 -10.90 6.35
C VAL A 93 -15.87 -11.67 5.08
N LYS A 94 -17.12 -12.11 4.98
CA LYS A 94 -17.64 -12.78 3.80
C LYS A 94 -18.22 -11.74 2.84
N ILE A 95 -17.75 -11.72 1.60
CA ILE A 95 -18.23 -10.81 0.56
C ILE A 95 -18.51 -11.62 -0.71
N HIS A 96 -19.69 -11.43 -1.28
CA HIS A 96 -20.05 -12.07 -2.54
C HIS A 96 -19.21 -11.48 -3.68
N SER A 97 -18.60 -12.35 -4.49
CA SER A 97 -17.87 -11.95 -5.68
C SER A 97 -18.68 -12.28 -6.92
N GLU A 98 -19.17 -11.26 -7.60
CA GLU A 98 -19.87 -11.40 -8.89
C GLU A 98 -19.01 -12.12 -9.94
N THR A 99 -17.72 -11.82 -9.99
CA THR A 99 -16.79 -12.45 -10.94
C THR A 99 -16.57 -13.92 -10.65
N ALA A 100 -16.40 -14.29 -9.38
CA ALA A 100 -16.18 -15.68 -8.98
C ALA A 100 -17.49 -16.47 -8.79
N LYS A 101 -18.64 -15.79 -8.82
CA LYS A 101 -19.98 -16.33 -8.55
C LYS A 101 -20.07 -17.12 -7.25
N ARG A 102 -19.36 -16.65 -6.22
CA ARG A 102 -19.29 -17.27 -4.89
C ARG A 102 -18.89 -16.26 -3.84
N ASP A 103 -19.12 -16.64 -2.59
CA ASP A 103 -18.60 -15.89 -1.46
C ASP A 103 -17.10 -16.09 -1.30
N ILE A 104 -16.41 -15.00 -0.95
CA ILE A 104 -14.98 -14.97 -0.64
C ILE A 104 -14.83 -14.48 0.80
N ASN A 105 -13.95 -15.14 1.57
CA ASN A 105 -13.66 -14.75 2.95
C ASN A 105 -12.41 -13.88 2.96
N TYR A 106 -12.56 -12.57 3.02
CA TYR A 106 -11.44 -11.65 3.07
C TYR A 106 -10.90 -11.53 4.49
N ILE A 107 -9.57 -11.45 4.64
CA ILE A 107 -8.91 -11.25 5.92
C ILE A 107 -9.13 -9.82 6.42
N LEU A 108 -9.46 -9.67 7.70
CA LEU A 108 -9.47 -8.38 8.40
C LEU A 108 -8.26 -8.27 9.33
N CYS A 109 -7.36 -7.33 9.05
CA CYS A 109 -6.19 -7.09 9.90
C CYS A 109 -6.45 -5.95 10.88
N ASN A 110 -7.17 -6.27 11.95
CA ASN A 110 -7.59 -5.30 12.98
C ASN A 110 -6.62 -5.22 14.18
N ASN A 111 -5.59 -6.08 14.23
CA ASN A 111 -4.68 -6.19 15.35
C ASN A 111 -3.28 -6.65 14.91
N ILE A 112 -2.32 -6.52 15.84
CA ILE A 112 -0.92 -6.87 15.59
C ILE A 112 -0.71 -8.37 15.36
N ASP A 113 -1.46 -9.25 16.02
CA ASP A 113 -1.33 -10.71 15.83
C ASP A 113 -1.65 -11.10 14.37
N THR A 114 -2.72 -10.54 13.80
CA THR A 114 -3.07 -10.78 12.39
C THR A 114 -1.99 -10.24 11.45
N LEU A 115 -1.41 -9.08 11.74
CA LEU A 115 -0.34 -8.51 10.92
C LEU A 115 0.93 -9.38 10.96
N ILE A 116 1.33 -9.85 12.15
CA ILE A 116 2.45 -10.77 12.34
C ILE A 116 2.17 -12.08 11.59
N TRP A 117 0.95 -12.61 11.67
CA TRP A 117 0.57 -13.83 10.97
C TRP A 117 0.62 -13.68 9.46
N LEU A 118 0.15 -12.55 8.91
CA LEU A 118 0.28 -12.25 7.49
C LEU A 118 1.75 -12.28 7.06
N ALA A 119 2.63 -11.60 7.81
CA ALA A 119 4.07 -11.58 7.56
C ALA A 119 4.72 -12.96 7.68
N ASN A 120 4.35 -13.75 8.68
CA ASN A 120 4.86 -15.12 8.90
C ASN A 120 4.46 -16.09 7.78
N ASN A 121 3.32 -15.83 7.13
CA ASN A 121 2.86 -16.52 5.93
C ASN A 121 3.33 -15.83 4.64
N ALA A 122 4.42 -15.07 4.72
CA ALA A 122 5.09 -14.41 3.60
C ALA A 122 4.19 -13.49 2.74
N ALA A 123 3.15 -12.88 3.33
CA ALA A 123 2.43 -11.78 2.67
C ALA A 123 3.35 -10.55 2.59
N ILE A 124 4.00 -10.38 1.44
CA ILE A 124 4.93 -9.27 1.22
C ILE A 124 4.16 -8.01 0.84
N GLU A 125 3.21 -8.11 -0.11
CA GLU A 125 2.38 -6.99 -0.51
C GLU A 125 1.00 -7.10 0.14
N ILE A 126 0.59 -6.10 0.91
CA ILE A 126 -0.71 -5.97 1.57
C ILE A 126 -1.48 -4.84 0.89
N HIS A 127 -2.62 -5.17 0.31
CA HIS A 127 -3.47 -4.25 -0.43
C HIS A 127 -4.78 -4.00 0.31
N THR A 128 -5.24 -2.76 0.22
CA THR A 128 -6.46 -2.27 0.88
C THR A 128 -7.41 -1.68 -0.16
N PRO A 129 -8.72 -1.98 -0.09
CA PRO A 129 -9.73 -1.23 -0.81
C PRO A 129 -9.95 0.16 -0.20
N PHE A 130 -10.64 1.02 -0.93
CA PHE A 130 -10.89 2.40 -0.52
C PHE A 130 -12.12 2.57 0.40
N SER A 131 -12.79 1.47 0.75
CA SER A 131 -13.93 1.44 1.68
C SER A 131 -13.72 0.42 2.80
N LYS A 132 -14.51 0.56 3.87
CA LYS A 132 -14.53 -0.36 5.01
C LYS A 132 -15.72 -1.32 4.90
N VAL A 133 -15.68 -2.40 5.67
CA VAL A 133 -16.68 -3.48 5.64
C VAL A 133 -18.09 -3.03 6.01
N ASP A 134 -18.23 -1.97 6.81
CA ASP A 134 -19.52 -1.41 7.26
C ASP A 134 -20.24 -0.65 6.14
N PHE A 135 -19.51 -0.02 5.22
CA PHE A 135 -20.06 0.71 4.07
C PHE A 135 -19.20 0.49 2.82
N GLN A 136 -19.33 -0.70 2.22
CA GLN A 136 -18.41 -1.15 1.16
C GLN A 136 -18.52 -0.34 -0.14
N GLU A 137 -19.65 0.30 -0.43
CA GLU A 137 -19.87 1.11 -1.64
C GLU A 137 -19.50 2.59 -1.48
N LYS A 138 -19.19 3.01 -0.25
CA LYS A 138 -18.90 4.40 0.11
C LYS A 138 -17.43 4.54 0.51
N PRO A 139 -16.52 4.87 -0.42
CA PRO A 139 -15.12 5.06 -0.09
C PRO A 139 -14.91 6.18 0.94
N ASP A 140 -13.87 6.05 1.76
CA ASP A 140 -13.41 7.09 2.70
C ASP A 140 -12.17 7.85 2.19
N MET A 141 -11.78 7.59 0.94
CA MET A 141 -10.68 8.28 0.28
C MET A 141 -10.85 8.30 -1.25
N VAL A 142 -10.33 9.36 -1.86
CA VAL A 142 -10.03 9.41 -3.30
C VAL A 142 -8.57 9.02 -3.52
N PHE A 143 -8.30 8.31 -4.60
CA PHE A 143 -6.98 7.80 -4.92
C PHE A 143 -6.52 8.23 -6.31
N PHE A 144 -5.35 8.87 -6.38
CA PHE A 144 -4.66 9.15 -7.64
C PHE A 144 -3.46 8.23 -7.73
N ASP A 145 -3.44 7.36 -8.74
CA ASP A 145 -2.31 6.50 -9.06
C ASP A 145 -1.56 7.08 -10.27
N ILE A 146 -0.31 7.45 -10.05
CA ILE A 146 0.53 8.19 -11.00
C ILE A 146 1.69 7.29 -11.39
N ASP A 147 1.55 6.65 -12.56
CA ASP A 147 2.54 5.74 -13.09
C ASP A 147 3.05 6.22 -14.46
N PRO A 148 4.38 6.28 -14.66
CA PRO A 148 4.97 6.60 -15.95
C PRO A 148 5.01 5.35 -16.84
N GLU A 149 4.80 5.54 -18.13
CA GLU A 149 5.03 4.53 -19.16
C GLU A 149 6.32 4.83 -19.94
N PRO A 150 7.29 3.89 -19.99
CA PRO A 150 8.56 4.10 -20.66
C PRO A 150 8.39 4.66 -22.10
N PRO A 151 9.26 5.58 -22.55
CA PRO A 151 10.46 6.07 -21.88
C PRO A 151 10.24 7.14 -20.80
N ALA A 152 9.00 7.45 -20.39
CA ALA A 152 8.77 8.33 -19.26
C ALA A 152 9.40 7.73 -18.00
N THR A 153 9.94 8.62 -17.18
CA THR A 153 10.81 8.33 -16.06
C THR A 153 10.10 8.58 -14.73
N TYR A 154 10.77 8.20 -13.65
CA TYR A 154 10.30 8.54 -12.31
C TYR A 154 10.23 10.06 -12.06
N ASN A 155 11.09 10.85 -12.72
CA ASN A 155 11.02 12.32 -12.62
C ASN A 155 9.79 12.89 -13.32
N ASP A 156 9.35 12.27 -14.41
CA ASP A 156 8.10 12.64 -15.07
C ASP A 156 6.89 12.34 -14.17
N ALA A 157 6.91 11.21 -13.45
CA ALA A 157 5.91 10.91 -12.44
C ALA A 157 5.90 11.92 -11.29
N ILE A 158 7.08 12.42 -10.85
CA ILE A 158 7.19 13.48 -9.84
C ILE A 158 6.53 14.77 -10.32
N GLU A 159 6.81 15.17 -11.56
CA GLU A 159 6.23 16.38 -12.15
C GLU A 159 4.69 16.32 -12.14
N VAL A 160 4.13 15.21 -12.62
CA VAL A 160 2.67 15.02 -12.62
C VAL A 160 2.10 14.91 -11.21
N THR A 161 2.81 14.29 -10.28
CA THR A 161 2.41 14.21 -8.86
C THR A 161 2.29 15.62 -8.24
N LEU A 162 3.24 16.51 -8.54
CA LEU A 162 3.21 17.90 -8.07
C LEU A 162 2.11 18.73 -8.74
N LEU A 163 1.84 18.51 -10.03
CA LEU A 163 0.72 19.15 -10.73
C LEU A 163 -0.63 18.71 -10.16
N VAL A 164 -0.80 17.43 -9.82
CA VAL A 164 -2.02 16.96 -9.12
C VAL A 164 -2.14 17.62 -7.76
N LYS A 165 -1.03 17.75 -7.01
CA LYS A 165 -1.03 18.48 -5.73
C LYS A 165 -1.53 19.90 -5.91
N GLU A 166 -0.99 20.64 -6.87
CA GLU A 166 -1.36 22.03 -7.15
C GLU A 166 -2.86 22.16 -7.43
N LYS A 167 -3.41 21.32 -8.33
CA LYS A 167 -4.85 21.33 -8.61
C LYS A 167 -5.71 20.99 -7.38
N LEU A 168 -5.23 20.11 -6.50
CA LEU A 168 -5.94 19.78 -5.25
C LEU A 168 -5.86 20.94 -4.25
N ASP A 169 -4.70 21.59 -4.13
CA ASP A 169 -4.51 22.76 -3.26
C ASP A 169 -5.41 23.93 -3.71
N ASP A 170 -5.50 24.20 -5.02
CA ASP A 170 -6.36 25.25 -5.61
C ASP A 170 -7.84 25.03 -5.28
N LEU A 171 -8.26 23.77 -5.17
CA LEU A 171 -9.61 23.37 -4.78
C LEU A 171 -9.79 23.32 -3.25
N GLY A 172 -8.75 23.62 -2.48
CA GLY A 172 -8.78 23.62 -1.02
C GLY A 172 -8.73 22.22 -0.38
N PHE A 173 -8.30 21.19 -1.11
CA PHE A 173 -8.18 19.83 -0.57
C PHE A 173 -6.84 19.60 0.13
N GLU A 174 -6.90 19.13 1.38
CA GLU A 174 -5.78 18.49 2.04
C GLU A 174 -5.56 17.10 1.44
N SER A 175 -4.42 16.95 0.76
CA SER A 175 -4.01 15.71 0.11
C SER A 175 -2.71 15.17 0.71
N CYS A 176 -2.55 13.86 0.69
CA CYS A 176 -1.41 13.15 1.27
C CYS A 176 -0.70 12.32 0.20
N VAL A 177 0.62 12.31 0.17
CA VAL A 177 1.42 11.61 -0.85
C VAL A 177 2.26 10.48 -0.28
N LYS A 178 2.38 9.39 -1.05
CA LYS A 178 3.29 8.28 -0.77
C LYS A 178 3.94 7.77 -2.04
N THR A 179 5.14 7.20 -1.91
CA THR A 179 5.68 6.40 -3.01
C THR A 179 4.82 5.15 -3.21
N SER A 180 4.71 4.65 -4.45
CA SER A 180 4.16 3.31 -4.67
C SER A 180 5.14 2.23 -4.20
N GLY A 181 6.42 2.57 -4.07
CA GLY A 181 7.53 1.64 -3.85
C GLY A 181 7.99 0.94 -5.13
N LYS A 182 7.35 1.18 -6.27
CA LYS A 182 7.78 0.73 -7.59
C LYS A 182 8.10 1.94 -8.48
N LYS A 183 7.32 2.19 -9.54
CA LYS A 183 7.66 3.18 -10.57
C LYS A 183 6.90 4.51 -10.46
N GLY A 184 6.07 4.69 -9.43
CA GLY A 184 5.13 5.82 -9.37
C GLY A 184 4.81 6.31 -7.97
N PHE A 185 3.82 7.19 -7.90
CA PHE A 185 3.34 7.83 -6.69
C PHE A 185 1.84 7.63 -6.52
N HIS A 186 1.43 7.72 -5.27
CA HIS A 186 0.05 7.64 -4.87
C HIS A 186 -0.31 8.91 -4.10
N ILE A 187 -1.39 9.58 -4.51
CA ILE A 187 -1.96 10.70 -3.77
C ILE A 187 -3.31 10.26 -3.24
N ILE A 188 -3.57 10.56 -1.97
CA ILE A 188 -4.79 10.23 -1.26
C ILE A 188 -5.45 11.51 -0.79
N VAL A 189 -6.74 11.64 -1.04
CA VAL A 189 -7.58 12.71 -0.46
C VAL A 189 -8.59 12.05 0.47
N PRO A 190 -8.45 12.17 1.80
CA PRO A 190 -9.43 11.63 2.73
C PRO A 190 -10.76 12.37 2.63
N ILE A 191 -11.86 11.64 2.52
CA ILE A 191 -13.20 12.20 2.34
C ILE A 191 -14.20 11.60 3.34
N VAL A 192 -15.35 12.26 3.49
CA VAL A 192 -16.50 11.65 4.17
C VAL A 192 -17.10 10.53 3.33
N ARG A 193 -17.68 9.51 3.99
CA ARG A 193 -18.28 8.32 3.36
C ARG A 193 -19.69 8.59 2.81
N GLU A 194 -19.85 9.67 2.07
CA GLU A 194 -21.13 10.08 1.46
C GLU A 194 -21.17 9.77 -0.06
N TYR A 195 -20.01 9.66 -0.68
CA TYR A 195 -19.84 9.53 -2.13
C TYR A 195 -19.77 8.07 -2.59
N THR A 196 -20.18 7.80 -3.82
CA THR A 196 -19.99 6.49 -4.47
C THR A 196 -18.61 6.40 -5.13
N PHE A 197 -18.17 5.20 -5.49
CA PHE A 197 -17.00 5.02 -6.34
C PHE A 197 -17.10 5.73 -7.69
N GLN A 198 -18.32 5.87 -8.24
CA GLN A 198 -18.50 6.61 -9.49
C GLN A 198 -18.18 8.09 -9.31
N ASP A 199 -18.53 8.68 -8.17
CA ASP A 199 -18.26 10.08 -7.87
C ASP A 199 -16.75 10.33 -7.71
N THR A 200 -16.06 9.50 -6.93
CA THR A 200 -14.61 9.61 -6.76
C THR A 200 -13.86 9.39 -8.08
N ARG A 201 -14.30 8.43 -8.90
CA ARG A 201 -13.77 8.20 -10.24
C ARG A 201 -13.94 9.41 -11.16
N LYS A 202 -15.12 10.03 -11.18
CA LYS A 202 -15.39 11.24 -11.97
C LYS A 202 -14.49 12.40 -11.52
N PHE A 203 -14.33 12.58 -10.21
CA PHE A 203 -13.47 13.62 -9.65
C PHE A 203 -12.01 13.44 -10.10
N VAL A 204 -11.43 12.25 -9.96
CA VAL A 204 -10.05 11.98 -10.41
C VAL A 204 -9.90 12.17 -11.92
N HIS A 205 -10.89 11.70 -12.70
CA HIS A 205 -10.87 11.88 -14.16
C HIS A 205 -10.91 13.36 -14.56
N HIS A 206 -11.72 14.16 -13.86
CA HIS A 206 -11.82 15.60 -14.11
C HIS A 206 -10.47 16.30 -13.90
N ILE A 207 -9.81 16.06 -12.77
CA ILE A 207 -8.47 16.61 -12.48
C ILE A 207 -7.45 16.13 -13.53
N GLY A 208 -7.44 14.82 -13.84
CA GLY A 208 -6.57 14.27 -14.87
C GLY A 208 -6.76 14.92 -16.25
N LYS A 209 -8.01 15.23 -16.63
CA LYS A 209 -8.32 15.95 -17.88
C LYS A 209 -7.85 17.39 -17.87
N GLN A 210 -7.94 18.09 -16.74
CA GLN A 210 -7.43 19.46 -16.64
C GLN A 210 -5.92 19.48 -16.84
N ILE A 211 -5.19 18.59 -16.16
CA ILE A 211 -3.73 18.50 -16.30
C ILE A 211 -3.35 18.11 -17.72
N ALA A 212 -4.01 17.13 -18.33
CA ALA A 212 -3.73 16.70 -19.71
C ALA A 212 -3.98 17.77 -20.79
N LYS A 213 -4.79 18.81 -20.49
CA LYS A 213 -4.97 19.97 -21.40
C LYS A 213 -3.80 20.95 -21.34
N GLU A 214 -3.12 21.01 -20.20
CA GLU A 214 -2.04 21.94 -19.93
C GLU A 214 -0.66 21.30 -20.14
N GLN A 215 -0.58 19.96 -20.08
CA GLN A 215 0.66 19.20 -20.05
C GLN A 215 0.62 18.03 -21.03
N ASP A 216 1.39 18.14 -22.12
CA ASP A 216 1.51 17.08 -23.12
C ASP A 216 1.98 15.75 -22.53
N LEU A 217 2.73 15.78 -21.42
CA LEU A 217 3.23 14.59 -20.73
C LEU A 217 2.10 13.68 -20.21
N VAL A 218 0.90 14.22 -19.96
CA VAL A 218 -0.18 13.51 -19.28
C VAL A 218 -1.22 13.01 -20.27
N VAL A 219 -1.65 11.75 -20.08
CA VAL A 219 -2.84 11.19 -20.72
C VAL A 219 -3.95 11.06 -19.69
N SER A 220 -5.20 11.24 -20.14
CA SER A 220 -6.38 11.20 -19.25
C SER A 220 -7.40 10.13 -19.64
N GLU A 221 -7.19 9.43 -20.77
CA GLU A 221 -8.10 8.39 -21.23
C GLU A 221 -7.50 6.99 -21.07
N PHE A 222 -8.32 6.04 -20.61
CA PHE A 222 -7.86 4.70 -20.26
C PHE A 222 -7.29 3.92 -21.47
N GLY A 223 -7.79 4.21 -22.67
CA GLY A 223 -7.26 3.62 -23.91
C GLY A 223 -5.83 4.04 -24.24
N GLU A 224 -5.35 5.15 -23.66
CA GLU A 224 -4.04 5.76 -23.97
C GLU A 224 -2.98 5.47 -22.90
N THR A 225 -3.31 4.67 -21.89
CA THR A 225 -2.47 4.42 -20.70
C THR A 225 -1.14 3.77 -21.01
N LYS A 226 -1.07 3.03 -22.14
CA LYS A 226 0.16 2.38 -22.63
C LYS A 226 0.92 3.22 -23.66
N LYS A 227 0.54 4.49 -23.85
CA LYS A 227 1.22 5.38 -24.79
C LYS A 227 2.64 5.64 -24.28
N PRO A 228 3.68 5.25 -25.04
CA PRO A 228 5.05 5.42 -24.59
C PRO A 228 5.39 6.89 -24.29
N GLY A 229 6.11 7.13 -23.20
CA GLY A 229 6.57 8.48 -22.83
C GLY A 229 5.51 9.35 -22.19
N LYS A 230 4.40 8.75 -21.72
CA LYS A 230 3.31 9.46 -21.04
C LYS A 230 3.16 9.01 -19.61
N VAL A 231 2.52 9.84 -18.81
CA VAL A 231 2.10 9.53 -17.45
C VAL A 231 0.58 9.52 -17.41
N PHE A 232 0.01 8.46 -16.84
CA PHE A 232 -1.43 8.36 -16.68
C PHE A 232 -1.82 8.69 -15.25
N VAL A 233 -2.84 9.53 -15.09
CA VAL A 233 -3.55 9.71 -13.82
C VAL A 233 -4.67 8.68 -13.77
N ASP A 234 -4.43 7.53 -13.13
CA ASP A 234 -5.32 6.37 -13.23
C ASP A 234 -6.59 6.50 -12.38
N TYR A 235 -7.58 7.15 -12.99
CA TYR A 235 -8.91 7.29 -12.42
C TYR A 235 -9.66 5.96 -12.29
N VAL A 236 -9.31 4.92 -13.06
CA VAL A 236 -10.01 3.61 -13.04
C VAL A 236 -9.77 2.85 -11.74
N GLN A 237 -8.68 3.15 -11.03
CA GLN A 237 -8.44 2.59 -9.70
C GLN A 237 -9.54 2.94 -8.69
N ASN A 238 -10.26 4.05 -8.87
CA ASN A 238 -11.38 4.45 -8.01
C ASN A 238 -12.66 3.65 -8.36
N SER A 239 -12.59 2.34 -8.28
CA SER A 239 -13.71 1.44 -8.55
C SER A 239 -13.91 0.46 -7.41
N TYR A 240 -15.15 0.02 -7.22
CA TYR A 240 -15.46 -1.02 -6.24
C TYR A 240 -14.61 -2.28 -6.46
N GLY A 241 -14.11 -2.86 -5.37
CA GLY A 241 -13.26 -4.07 -5.40
C GLY A 241 -11.83 -3.87 -5.92
N ARG A 242 -11.44 -2.66 -6.38
CA ARG A 242 -10.04 -2.30 -6.60
C ARG A 242 -9.36 -2.05 -5.27
N THR A 243 -8.04 -2.24 -5.27
CA THR A 243 -7.22 -2.10 -4.07
C THR A 243 -5.93 -1.37 -4.40
N MET A 244 -5.46 -0.54 -3.48
CA MET A 244 -4.12 0.03 -3.53
C MET A 244 -3.17 -0.75 -2.62
N ILE A 245 -1.88 -0.72 -2.91
CA ILE A 245 -0.87 -1.13 -1.91
C ILE A 245 -1.01 -0.24 -0.67
N SER A 246 -1.13 -0.85 0.52
CA SER A 246 -1.28 -0.14 1.77
C SER A 246 -0.04 0.69 2.07
N SER A 247 -0.23 1.84 2.74
CA SER A 247 0.86 2.56 3.39
C SER A 247 1.64 1.61 4.30
N TYR A 248 2.98 1.72 4.25
CA TYR A 248 3.95 0.86 4.94
C TYR A 248 4.01 -0.61 4.50
N SER A 249 3.25 -1.04 3.49
CA SER A 249 3.45 -2.37 2.92
C SER A 249 4.77 -2.44 2.15
N LEU A 250 5.46 -3.58 2.27
CA LEU A 250 6.59 -3.91 1.40
C LEU A 250 6.12 -4.14 -0.04
N ARG A 251 7.05 -3.99 -0.98
CA ARG A 251 6.92 -4.40 -2.38
C ARG A 251 7.83 -5.59 -2.66
N ALA A 252 7.34 -6.53 -3.45
CA ALA A 252 8.13 -7.67 -3.89
C ALA A 252 9.07 -7.26 -5.04
N VAL A 253 10.09 -6.48 -4.69
CA VAL A 253 11.17 -6.05 -5.59
C VAL A 253 12.52 -6.29 -4.91
N PRO A 254 13.62 -6.40 -5.67
CA PRO A 254 14.92 -6.78 -5.11
C PRO A 254 15.42 -5.89 -3.96
N ASP A 255 15.04 -4.61 -3.98
CA ASP A 255 15.46 -3.62 -2.98
C ASP A 255 14.56 -3.55 -1.73
N ALA A 256 13.57 -4.44 -1.60
CA ALA A 256 12.63 -4.50 -0.48
C ALA A 256 12.02 -3.13 -0.14
N THR A 257 11.61 -2.41 -1.18
CA THR A 257 11.03 -1.07 -1.05
C THR A 257 9.69 -1.12 -0.33
N VAL A 258 9.27 0.04 0.17
CA VAL A 258 8.04 0.23 0.93
C VAL A 258 7.18 1.28 0.23
N SER A 259 5.85 1.08 0.18
CA SER A 259 4.93 2.17 -0.17
C SER A 259 4.88 3.16 0.99
N THR A 260 5.65 4.24 0.89
CA THR A 260 6.05 5.02 2.06
C THR A 260 5.35 6.37 2.07
N PRO A 261 4.55 6.69 3.10
CA PRO A 261 4.05 8.04 3.36
C PRO A 261 5.18 9.07 3.43
N LEU A 262 5.03 10.15 2.67
CA LEU A 262 5.99 11.24 2.56
C LEU A 262 5.37 12.57 2.97
N GLU A 263 6.21 13.48 3.45
CA GLU A 263 5.90 14.91 3.41
C GLU A 263 5.96 15.40 1.96
N TRP A 264 5.13 16.37 1.59
CA TRP A 264 5.16 16.94 0.23
C TRP A 264 6.53 17.52 -0.15
N SER A 265 7.26 18.09 0.80
CA SER A 265 8.64 18.59 0.58
C SER A 265 9.65 17.50 0.23
N GLU A 266 9.34 16.22 0.49
CA GLU A 266 10.21 15.11 0.11
C GLU A 266 10.05 14.77 -1.38
N VAL A 267 8.92 15.09 -2.01
CA VAL A 267 8.63 14.82 -3.43
C VAL A 267 9.43 15.80 -4.32
N ARG A 268 10.64 15.39 -4.68
CA ARG A 268 11.61 16.22 -5.41
C ARG A 268 12.35 15.43 -6.47
N LYS A 269 12.78 16.08 -7.55
CA LYS A 269 13.56 15.46 -8.63
C LYS A 269 14.77 14.70 -8.07
N GLY A 270 15.00 13.50 -8.60
CA GLY A 270 16.10 12.62 -8.20
C GLY A 270 15.82 11.71 -7.00
N ILE A 271 14.70 11.87 -6.28
CA ILE A 271 14.27 10.91 -5.25
C ILE A 271 14.03 9.53 -5.89
N LYS A 272 14.50 8.46 -5.23
CA LYS A 272 14.36 7.10 -5.72
C LYS A 272 13.51 6.25 -4.78
N PRO A 273 12.66 5.33 -5.30
CA PRO A 273 11.92 4.37 -4.48
C PRO A 273 12.82 3.57 -3.52
N ALA A 274 14.02 3.21 -3.97
CA ALA A 274 15.01 2.45 -3.19
C ALA A 274 15.52 3.16 -1.93
N GLU A 275 15.38 4.49 -1.83
CA GLU A 275 15.65 5.25 -0.60
C GLU A 275 14.69 4.86 0.54
N PHE A 276 13.51 4.33 0.19
CA PHE A 276 12.48 3.89 1.13
C PHE A 276 12.32 2.38 1.07
N ASN A 277 13.11 1.69 1.88
CA ASN A 277 13.10 0.24 2.02
C ASN A 277 12.90 -0.20 3.47
N ILE A 278 12.77 -1.50 3.66
CA ILE A 278 12.56 -2.14 4.97
C ILE A 278 13.50 -1.61 6.08
N PHE A 279 14.73 -1.23 5.76
CA PHE A 279 15.72 -0.75 6.74
C PHE A 279 15.66 0.75 6.99
N SER A 280 15.34 1.56 5.97
CA SER A 280 15.30 3.01 6.08
C SER A 280 13.99 3.50 6.67
N VAL A 281 12.86 2.89 6.31
CA VAL A 281 11.53 3.31 6.77
C VAL A 281 11.38 3.19 8.28
N VAL A 282 11.89 2.11 8.90
CA VAL A 282 11.81 1.92 10.36
C VAL A 282 12.61 2.96 11.16
N LYS A 283 13.55 3.66 10.53
CA LYS A 283 14.33 4.74 11.15
C LYS A 283 13.61 6.09 11.11
N ARG A 284 12.52 6.22 10.34
CA ARG A 284 11.75 7.47 10.22
C ARG A 284 10.97 7.73 11.51
N LYS A 285 11.38 8.78 12.23
CA LYS A 285 10.75 9.20 13.49
C LYS A 285 9.38 9.84 13.28
N LYS A 286 9.28 10.73 12.28
CA LYS A 286 8.02 11.41 11.93
C LYS A 286 7.11 10.48 11.12
N ASP A 287 5.81 10.65 11.29
CA ASP A 287 4.79 10.07 10.44
C ASP A 287 4.07 11.22 9.71
N PRO A 288 4.35 11.42 8.40
CA PRO A 288 3.72 12.48 7.62
C PRO A 288 2.19 12.37 7.54
N TRP A 289 1.65 11.17 7.79
CA TRP A 289 0.21 10.90 7.68
C TRP A 289 -0.45 10.69 9.05
N GLN A 290 0.17 11.14 10.14
CA GLN A 290 -0.36 10.98 11.50
C GLN A 290 -1.82 11.45 11.65
N ARG A 291 -2.21 12.50 10.92
CA ARG A 291 -3.53 13.12 10.96
C ARG A 291 -4.48 12.70 9.84
N ILE A 292 -4.09 11.78 8.96
CA ILE A 292 -4.86 11.47 7.74
C ILE A 292 -6.30 11.02 8.05
N PHE A 293 -6.51 10.35 9.18
CA PHE A 293 -7.83 9.86 9.59
C PHE A 293 -8.69 10.93 10.27
N ASP A 294 -8.11 12.07 10.67
CA ASP A 294 -8.81 13.22 11.23
C ASP A 294 -9.39 14.12 10.13
N ILE A 295 -8.85 14.02 8.92
CA ILE A 295 -9.29 14.76 7.75
C ILE A 295 -10.66 14.23 7.29
N LYS A 296 -11.61 15.14 7.10
CA LYS A 296 -12.99 14.86 6.68
C LYS A 296 -13.43 15.91 5.66
N GLN A 297 -13.24 15.61 4.38
CA GLN A 297 -13.52 16.54 3.29
C GLN A 297 -14.73 16.11 2.49
N LYS A 298 -15.49 17.08 1.98
CA LYS A 298 -16.56 16.86 1.01
C LYS A 298 -16.04 17.15 -0.37
N LEU A 299 -16.28 16.25 -1.31
CA LEU A 299 -16.00 16.53 -2.72
C LEU A 299 -16.91 17.66 -3.20
N THR A 300 -16.28 18.69 -3.77
CA THR A 300 -16.96 19.71 -4.55
C THR A 300 -17.31 19.07 -5.88
N VAL A 301 -18.56 18.66 -6.02
CA VAL A 301 -19.10 18.03 -7.25
C VAL A 301 -19.55 19.10 -8.22
#